data_AF-A0A7R6X2M7-F1
#
_entry.id   AF-A0A7R6X2M7-F1
#
_cell.length_a   1.000
_cell.length_b   1.000
_cell.length_c   1.000
_cell.angle_alpha   90.00
_cell.angle_beta   90.00
_cell.angle_gamma   90.00
#
_symmetry.space_group_name_H-M   'P 1'
#
loop_
_entity.id
_entity.type
_entity.pdbx_description
1 polymer ?
#
loop_
_entity_poly.entity_id
_entity_poly.type
_entity_poly.pdbx_seq_one_letter_code
_entity_poly.pdbx_strand_id
1 'polypeptide(L)'
;MGKGGYLGGSTVVGGFGWSSFDPASGRMAKGKAMPKKQSPQKAKAQSTRKKASVEPPKKMAQKENRQPNINLFRRIYLEAIIDAALRAMAAPLPPKRAREQLNAETLLAGGPVRWAKAQPEYQVTLERKQQRLASKAQAPLEQEGNASVVKKRIWTLDAPPKGSRQRPVVEVNRASVQSLCEERARLSTALAAAEADIRRHREAIAEIDRRLATASSNRR
;
A
#
# COMPACT_ATOMS: atom_id res chain seq x y z
N MET A 1 -39.12 -24.78 43.92
CA MET A 1 -38.44 -24.50 42.64
C MET A 1 -37.96 -23.05 42.65
N GLY A 2 -36.66 -22.82 42.90
CA GLY A 2 -35.71 -22.35 41.87
C GLY A 2 -35.36 -20.87 42.09
N LYS A 3 -34.71 -20.50 43.21
CA LYS A 3 -33.25 -20.31 43.37
C LYS A 3 -32.61 -19.42 42.29
N GLY A 4 -32.52 -18.13 42.61
CA GLY A 4 -31.53 -17.24 42.03
C GLY A 4 -30.11 -17.68 42.40
N GLY A 5 -29.21 -17.56 41.44
CA GLY A 5 -27.80 -17.89 41.59
C GLY A 5 -26.98 -17.04 40.63
N TYR A 6 -26.74 -15.78 41.01
CA TYR A 6 -25.67 -14.98 40.45
C TYR A 6 -24.35 -15.60 40.92
N LEU A 7 -23.65 -16.26 40.00
CA LEU A 7 -22.30 -16.77 40.23
C LEU A 7 -21.46 -16.53 38.98
N GLY A 8 -20.42 -15.71 39.15
CA GLY A 8 -19.13 -15.97 38.52
C GLY A 8 -18.83 -15.19 37.24
N GLY A 9 -18.14 -14.07 37.39
CA GLY A 9 -17.53 -13.35 36.29
C GLY A 9 -16.54 -12.28 36.74
N SER A 10 -15.60 -12.66 37.62
CA SER A 10 -14.41 -11.85 37.93
C SER A 10 -13.68 -11.53 36.61
N THR A 11 -13.78 -10.28 36.16
CA THR A 11 -12.82 -9.73 35.21
C THR A 11 -12.09 -8.61 35.92
N VAL A 12 -10.85 -8.92 36.30
CA VAL A 12 -9.83 -7.92 36.61
C VAL A 12 -9.70 -7.04 35.37
N VAL A 13 -10.30 -5.84 35.40
CA VAL A 13 -9.93 -4.79 34.45
C VAL A 13 -8.55 -4.32 34.89
N GLY A 14 -7.53 -4.99 34.35
CA GLY A 14 -6.15 -4.57 34.44
C GLY A 14 -6.07 -3.12 34.00
N GLY A 15 -5.54 -2.28 34.89
CA GLY A 15 -5.33 -0.85 34.66
C GLY A 15 -4.56 -0.62 33.37
N PHE A 16 -5.28 -0.18 32.35
CA PHE A 16 -4.70 0.38 31.15
C PHE A 16 -4.34 1.82 31.49
N GLY A 17 -3.08 2.04 31.84
CA GLY A 17 -2.51 3.37 32.04
C GLY A 17 -2.43 4.09 30.69
N TRP A 18 -3.47 4.85 30.36
CA TRP A 18 -3.38 5.88 29.32
C TRP A 18 -2.59 7.03 29.94
N SER A 19 -1.32 7.15 29.58
CA SER A 19 -0.57 8.38 29.83
C SER A 19 -1.20 9.46 28.96
N SER A 20 -1.97 10.36 29.58
CA SER A 20 -2.45 11.59 28.96
C SER A 20 -1.25 12.48 28.68
N PHE A 21 -0.74 12.42 27.45
CA PHE A 21 0.11 13.47 26.93
C PHE A 21 -0.80 14.64 26.53
N ASP A 22 -0.82 15.68 27.38
CA ASP A 22 -1.45 16.96 27.10
C ASP A 22 -0.42 17.89 26.42
N PRO A 23 -0.55 18.20 25.11
CA PRO A 23 0.40 19.06 24.41
C PRO A 23 0.23 20.56 24.73
N ALA A 24 -0.63 20.95 25.68
CA ALA A 24 -0.82 22.35 26.07
C ALA A 24 0.02 22.81 27.30
N SER A 25 0.91 21.97 27.83
CA SER A 25 1.77 22.35 28.97
C SER A 25 3.24 22.58 28.56
N GLY A 26 3.45 23.54 27.67
CA GLY A 26 4.76 24.13 27.46
C GLY A 26 5.19 24.93 28.69
N ARG A 27 5.76 24.27 29.71
CA ARG A 27 6.60 24.90 30.75
C ARG A 27 7.34 23.85 31.58
N MET A 28 8.67 23.90 31.52
CA MET A 28 9.55 23.25 32.49
C MET A 28 9.31 23.86 33.88
N ALA A 29 8.66 23.12 34.78
CA ALA A 29 8.50 23.52 36.17
C ALA A 29 9.55 22.81 37.05
N LYS A 30 10.66 23.53 37.24
CA LYS A 30 11.64 23.32 38.30
C LYS A 30 10.95 23.65 39.63
N GLY A 31 10.42 22.64 40.33
CA GLY A 31 9.62 22.82 41.54
C GLY A 31 10.07 21.90 42.67
N LYS A 32 10.84 22.46 43.61
CA LYS A 32 11.25 21.84 44.88
C LYS A 32 10.00 21.42 45.67
N ALA A 33 9.83 20.14 45.96
CA ALA A 33 8.83 19.64 46.89
C ALA A 33 9.48 19.38 48.26
N MET A 34 9.14 20.22 49.24
CA MET A 34 9.36 19.92 50.66
C MET A 34 8.42 18.80 51.13
N PRO A 35 8.82 18.04 52.17
CA PRO A 35 7.85 17.83 53.24
C PRO A 35 8.41 17.89 54.67
N LYS A 36 7.53 18.34 55.58
CA LYS A 36 7.35 17.98 57.01
C LYS A 36 8.34 18.48 58.09
N LYS A 37 7.76 19.20 59.06
CA LYS A 37 8.30 19.54 60.38
C LYS A 37 8.33 18.30 61.32
N GLN A 38 9.51 18.09 61.91
CA GLN A 38 9.84 17.76 63.32
C GLN A 38 9.47 16.39 63.96
N SER A 39 10.46 15.47 63.95
CA SER A 39 11.19 14.77 65.06
C SER A 39 10.54 14.55 66.46
N PRO A 40 10.89 13.49 67.25
CA PRO A 40 12.28 13.06 67.47
C PRO A 40 12.64 11.55 67.62
N GLN A 41 13.87 11.28 67.16
CA GLN A 41 14.92 10.37 67.66
C GLN A 41 14.56 8.99 68.23
N LYS A 42 15.10 7.93 67.60
CA LYS A 42 15.91 6.91 68.29
C LYS A 42 16.71 6.01 67.32
N ALA A 43 17.99 5.86 67.70
CA ALA A 43 18.91 4.74 67.50
C ALA A 43 19.33 4.30 66.07
N LYS A 44 20.62 4.56 65.82
CA LYS A 44 21.52 3.93 64.86
C LYS A 44 21.39 2.40 64.79
N ALA A 45 21.32 1.86 63.57
CA ALA A 45 21.97 0.61 63.22
C ALA A 45 22.28 0.60 61.70
N GLN A 46 23.55 0.84 61.37
CA GLN A 46 24.11 0.54 60.05
C GLN A 46 24.09 -0.98 59.88
N SER A 47 23.30 -1.50 58.94
CA SER A 47 23.42 -2.87 58.45
C SER A 47 23.67 -2.83 56.95
N THR A 48 24.94 -2.93 56.59
CA THR A 48 25.43 -3.14 55.24
C THR A 48 25.01 -4.52 54.75
N ARG A 49 23.90 -4.61 54.02
CA ARG A 49 23.60 -5.79 53.19
C ARG A 49 23.69 -5.40 51.73
N LYS A 50 24.86 -5.66 51.14
CA LYS A 50 25.09 -5.70 49.69
C LYS A 50 24.02 -6.62 49.08
N LYS A 51 22.99 -6.05 48.44
CA LYS A 51 22.11 -6.82 47.56
C LYS A 51 22.85 -6.99 46.25
N ALA A 52 23.28 -8.22 45.98
CA ALA A 52 23.73 -8.64 44.67
C ALA A 52 22.62 -8.29 43.65
N SER A 53 22.92 -7.36 42.76
CA SER A 53 22.10 -7.08 41.58
C SER A 53 22.28 -8.26 40.65
N VAL A 54 21.43 -9.27 40.78
CA VAL A 54 21.25 -10.30 39.75
C VAL A 54 20.52 -9.59 38.62
N GLU A 55 21.28 -9.16 37.61
CA GLU A 55 20.72 -8.73 36.34
C GLU A 55 19.87 -9.89 35.78
N PRO A 56 18.61 -9.66 35.39
CA PRO A 56 17.87 -10.67 34.65
C PRO A 56 18.55 -10.85 33.29
N PRO A 57 18.80 -12.09 32.82
CA PRO A 57 19.43 -12.30 31.54
C PRO A 57 18.56 -11.68 30.46
N LYS A 58 19.15 -10.76 29.67
CA LYS A 58 18.56 -10.24 28.44
C LYS A 58 18.16 -11.46 27.61
N LYS A 59 16.86 -11.74 27.52
CA LYS A 59 16.31 -12.70 26.56
C LYS A 59 16.68 -12.16 25.18
N MET A 60 17.80 -12.64 24.65
CA MET A 60 18.05 -12.56 23.22
C MET A 60 16.89 -13.31 22.59
N ALA A 61 15.95 -12.56 22.03
CA ALA A 61 14.92 -13.13 21.19
C ALA A 61 15.68 -13.88 20.09
N GLN A 62 15.75 -15.20 20.22
CA GLN A 62 16.17 -16.07 19.15
C GLN A 62 15.33 -15.64 17.95
N LYS A 63 15.99 -15.04 16.96
CA LYS A 63 15.40 -14.71 15.68
C LYS A 63 15.17 -16.05 14.99
N GLU A 64 14.13 -16.72 15.47
CA GLU A 64 13.65 -17.99 14.97
C GLU A 64 13.56 -17.81 13.46
N ASN A 65 14.35 -18.60 12.75
CA ASN A 65 14.52 -18.55 11.30
C ASN A 65 13.21 -19.05 10.66
N ARG A 66 12.14 -18.27 10.82
CA ARG A 66 10.85 -18.48 10.19
C ARG A 66 11.08 -18.18 8.73
N GLN A 67 11.38 -19.23 7.98
CA GLN A 67 11.44 -19.15 6.53
C GLN A 67 10.18 -18.41 6.07
N PRO A 68 10.34 -17.35 5.26
CA PRO A 68 9.17 -16.65 4.74
C PRO A 68 8.32 -17.66 3.99
N ASN A 69 7.02 -17.74 4.31
CA ASN A 69 6.10 -18.56 3.52
C ASN A 69 6.02 -17.94 2.11
N ILE A 70 6.84 -18.46 1.20
CA ILE A 70 7.03 -17.92 -0.15
C ILE A 70 5.69 -17.88 -0.89
N ASN A 71 4.86 -18.90 -0.70
CA ASN A 71 3.53 -18.98 -1.30
C ASN A 71 2.60 -17.84 -0.87
N LEU A 72 2.68 -17.43 0.40
CA LEU A 72 1.93 -16.26 0.88
C LEU A 72 2.39 -14.97 0.17
N PHE A 73 3.70 -14.77 0.05
CA PHE A 73 4.25 -13.59 -0.64
C PHE A 73 3.95 -13.61 -2.13
N ARG A 74 3.93 -14.79 -2.74
CA ARG A 74 3.55 -15.01 -4.14
C ARG A 74 2.11 -14.56 -4.38
N ARG A 75 1.18 -14.98 -3.53
CA ARG A 75 -0.24 -14.60 -3.60
C ARG A 75 -0.45 -13.10 -3.39
N ILE A 76 0.18 -12.53 -2.36
CA ILE A 76 0.11 -11.08 -2.10
C ILE A 76 0.63 -10.29 -3.29
N TYR A 77 1.75 -10.73 -3.89
CA TYR A 77 2.34 -10.06 -5.04
C TYR A 77 1.46 -10.19 -6.29
N LEU A 78 0.87 -11.35 -6.53
CA LEU A 78 -0.11 -11.59 -7.60
C LEU A 78 -1.31 -10.63 -7.49
N GLU A 79 -1.93 -10.55 -6.32
CA GLU A 79 -3.04 -9.64 -6.08
C GLU A 79 -2.64 -8.17 -6.31
N ALA A 80 -1.45 -7.78 -5.89
CA ALA A 80 -0.95 -6.42 -6.07
C ALA A 80 -0.71 -6.06 -7.55
N ILE A 81 -0.20 -7.01 -8.35
CA ILE A 81 -0.05 -6.83 -9.81
C ILE A 81 -1.42 -6.69 -10.47
N ILE A 82 -2.39 -7.53 -10.09
CA ILE A 82 -3.75 -7.46 -10.64
C ILE A 82 -4.41 -6.13 -10.30
N ASP A 83 -4.30 -5.67 -9.05
CA ASP A 83 -4.85 -4.37 -8.64
C ASP A 83 -4.20 -3.21 -9.40
N ALA A 84 -2.88 -3.25 -9.63
CA ALA A 84 -2.19 -2.24 -10.43
C ALA A 84 -2.63 -2.27 -11.90
N ALA A 85 -2.80 -3.46 -12.48
CA ALA A 85 -3.26 -3.63 -13.85
C ALA A 85 -4.70 -3.10 -14.04
N LEU A 86 -5.60 -3.41 -13.11
CA LEU A 86 -6.99 -2.90 -13.13
C LEU A 86 -7.07 -1.37 -12.97
N ARG A 87 -6.07 -0.76 -12.32
CA ARG A 87 -5.97 0.70 -12.15
C ARG A 87 -5.11 1.39 -13.21
N ALA A 88 -4.63 0.65 -14.23
CA ALA A 88 -3.70 1.16 -15.24
C ALA A 88 -2.43 1.83 -14.64
N MET A 89 -1.94 1.29 -13.53
CA MET A 89 -0.71 1.74 -12.85
C MET A 89 0.46 0.82 -13.16
N ALA A 90 1.69 1.32 -12.94
CA ALA A 90 2.90 0.51 -13.03
C ALA A 90 2.87 -0.65 -12.03
N ALA A 91 3.48 -1.79 -12.42
CA ALA A 91 3.53 -2.97 -11.57
C ALA A 91 4.26 -2.67 -10.24
N PRO A 92 3.72 -3.11 -9.09
CA PRO A 92 4.32 -2.84 -7.79
C PRO A 92 5.63 -3.61 -7.61
N LEU A 93 6.46 -3.14 -6.69
CA LEU A 93 7.68 -3.86 -6.32
C LEU A 93 7.35 -5.08 -5.45
N PRO A 94 8.03 -6.23 -5.64
CA PRO A 94 7.77 -7.41 -4.83
C PRO A 94 8.11 -7.21 -3.34
N PRO A 95 7.42 -7.97 -2.46
CA PRO A 95 7.59 -7.88 -1.01
C PRO A 95 9.05 -8.01 -0.58
N LYS A 96 9.51 -7.12 0.31
CA LYS A 96 10.93 -7.05 0.75
C LYS A 96 11.52 -8.40 1.19
N ARG A 97 10.70 -9.26 1.82
CA ARG A 97 11.12 -10.57 2.35
C ARG A 97 11.33 -11.65 1.29
N ALA A 98 10.69 -11.53 0.13
CA ALA A 98 10.75 -12.49 -0.97
C ALA A 98 11.19 -11.82 -2.28
N ARG A 99 11.79 -10.63 -2.19
CA ARG A 99 12.05 -9.75 -3.33
C ARG A 99 13.00 -10.40 -4.33
N GLU A 100 14.07 -11.03 -3.85
CA GLU A 100 15.08 -11.66 -4.71
C GLU A 100 14.48 -12.82 -5.52
N GLN A 101 13.78 -13.72 -4.85
CA GLN A 101 13.13 -14.87 -5.48
C GLN A 101 12.03 -14.46 -6.46
N LEU A 102 11.11 -13.60 -6.03
CA LEU A 102 10.01 -13.15 -6.88
C LEU A 102 10.51 -12.29 -8.04
N ASN A 103 11.58 -11.50 -7.87
CA ASN A 103 12.20 -10.78 -8.98
C ASN A 103 12.81 -11.76 -9.99
N ALA A 104 13.53 -12.79 -9.53
CA ALA A 104 14.10 -13.79 -10.42
C ALA A 104 13.00 -14.47 -11.25
N GLU A 105 11.92 -14.94 -10.61
CA GLU A 105 10.77 -15.52 -11.31
C GLU A 105 10.12 -14.54 -12.28
N THR A 106 9.98 -13.28 -11.86
CA THR A 106 9.37 -12.22 -12.68
C THR A 106 10.21 -11.93 -13.92
N LEU A 107 11.53 -11.89 -13.78
CA LEU A 107 12.46 -11.69 -14.89
C LEU A 107 12.43 -12.88 -15.85
N LEU A 108 12.41 -14.12 -15.33
CA LEU A 108 12.29 -15.33 -16.15
C LEU A 108 11.01 -15.36 -16.98
N ALA A 109 9.89 -14.90 -16.42
CA ALA A 109 8.62 -14.82 -17.13
C ALA A 109 8.54 -13.66 -18.14
N GLY A 110 9.54 -12.77 -18.19
CA GLY A 110 9.56 -11.61 -19.08
C GLY A 110 8.74 -10.42 -18.54
N GLY A 111 8.61 -10.31 -17.21
CA GLY A 111 8.03 -9.15 -16.53
C GLY A 111 6.83 -9.47 -15.62
N PRO A 112 6.42 -8.52 -14.75
CA PRO A 112 5.41 -8.76 -13.70
C PRO A 112 4.05 -9.22 -14.23
N VAL A 113 3.61 -8.62 -15.35
CA VAL A 113 2.31 -8.94 -15.95
C VAL A 113 2.32 -10.34 -16.57
N ARG A 114 3.41 -10.72 -17.25
CA ARG A 114 3.54 -12.06 -17.84
C ARG A 114 3.66 -13.13 -16.76
N TRP A 115 4.42 -12.84 -15.69
CA TRP A 115 4.51 -13.71 -14.52
C TRP A 115 3.15 -13.93 -13.85
N ALA A 116 2.35 -12.87 -13.69
CA ALA A 116 1.02 -12.96 -13.12
C ALA A 116 0.09 -13.83 -13.98
N LYS A 117 0.09 -13.63 -15.31
CA LYS A 117 -0.70 -14.45 -16.25
C LYS A 117 -0.30 -15.92 -16.27
N ALA A 118 0.96 -16.24 -15.94
CA ALA A 118 1.44 -17.62 -15.84
C ALA A 118 0.98 -18.33 -14.56
N GLN A 119 0.38 -17.61 -13.59
CA GLN A 119 -0.13 -18.22 -12.38
C GLN A 119 -1.51 -18.87 -12.59
N PRO A 120 -1.76 -20.08 -12.06
CA PRO A 120 -3.06 -20.74 -12.18
C PRO A 120 -4.18 -19.96 -11.46
N GLU A 121 -3.84 -19.24 -10.40
CA GLU A 121 -4.79 -18.46 -9.58
C GLU A 121 -5.18 -17.11 -10.24
N TYR A 122 -4.56 -16.74 -11.37
CA TYR A 122 -4.70 -15.41 -11.98
C TYR A 122 -6.12 -15.08 -12.42
N GLN A 123 -6.78 -15.98 -13.15
CA GLN A 123 -8.12 -15.71 -13.69
C GLN A 123 -9.15 -15.54 -12.55
N VAL A 124 -9.14 -16.47 -11.59
CA VAL A 124 -10.04 -16.44 -10.43
C VAL A 124 -9.87 -15.17 -9.60
N THR A 125 -8.62 -14.75 -9.37
CA THR A 125 -8.33 -13.53 -8.60
C THR A 125 -8.71 -12.26 -9.36
N LEU A 126 -8.50 -12.23 -10.68
CA LEU A 126 -8.87 -11.12 -11.55
C LEU A 126 -10.39 -10.93 -11.60
N GLU A 127 -11.16 -11.99 -11.86
CA GLU A 127 -12.62 -11.94 -11.89
C GLU A 127 -13.20 -11.48 -10.56
N ARG A 128 -12.71 -12.04 -9.45
CA ARG A 128 -13.13 -11.65 -8.10
C ARG A 128 -12.87 -10.16 -7.84
N LYS A 129 -11.76 -9.61 -8.32
CA LYS A 129 -11.42 -8.19 -8.16
C LYS A 129 -12.29 -7.31 -9.05
N GLN A 130 -12.53 -7.70 -10.30
CA GLN A 130 -13.43 -7.00 -11.21
C GLN A 130 -14.86 -6.94 -10.67
N GLN A 131 -15.39 -8.07 -10.17
CA GLN A 131 -16.70 -8.12 -9.53
C GLN A 131 -16.78 -7.20 -8.32
N ARG A 132 -15.77 -7.19 -7.44
CA ARG A 132 -15.72 -6.29 -6.28
C ARG A 132 -15.72 -4.81 -6.68
N LEU A 133 -15.01 -4.45 -7.75
CA LEU A 133 -15.01 -3.08 -8.27
C LEU A 133 -16.36 -2.72 -8.89
N ALA A 134 -16.98 -3.65 -9.63
CA ALA A 134 -18.31 -3.45 -10.21
C ALA A 134 -19.39 -3.30 -9.12
N SER A 135 -19.40 -4.18 -8.11
CA SER A 135 -20.32 -4.09 -6.96
C SER A 135 -20.10 -2.81 -6.16
N LYS A 136 -18.86 -2.33 -6.03
CA LYS A 136 -18.59 -1.06 -5.35
C LYS A 136 -18.99 0.17 -6.17
N ALA A 137 -18.99 0.06 -7.50
CA ALA A 137 -19.50 1.10 -8.39
C ALA A 137 -21.05 1.09 -8.45
N GLN A 138 -21.68 -0.07 -8.27
CA GLN A 138 -23.14 -0.24 -8.31
C GLN A 138 -23.81 -0.15 -6.94
N ALA A 139 -23.07 -0.19 -5.83
CA ALA A 139 -23.63 0.02 -4.51
C ALA A 139 -24.27 1.41 -4.45
N PRO A 140 -25.60 1.52 -4.29
CA PRO A 140 -26.23 2.78 -3.95
C PRO A 140 -25.59 3.31 -2.66
N LEU A 141 -25.51 4.63 -2.52
CA LEU A 141 -25.02 5.37 -1.34
C LEU A 141 -25.91 5.15 -0.09
N GLU A 142 -26.34 3.93 0.18
CA GLU A 142 -27.24 3.53 1.24
C GLU A 142 -26.44 2.64 2.21
N GLN A 143 -25.58 3.28 3.02
CA GLN A 143 -25.24 2.89 4.40
C GLN A 143 -24.18 3.87 4.97
N GLU A 144 -24.53 5.15 5.03
CA GLU A 144 -24.11 5.98 6.16
C GLU A 144 -25.00 5.62 7.36
N GLY A 145 -24.56 4.63 8.15
CA GLY A 145 -25.21 4.28 9.40
C GLY A 145 -24.15 3.79 10.38
N ASN A 146 -23.75 4.66 11.31
CA ASN A 146 -22.83 4.42 12.44
C ASN A 146 -21.32 4.70 12.23
N ALA A 147 -20.97 5.66 11.37
CA ALA A 147 -19.71 6.38 11.54
C ALA A 147 -20.05 7.77 12.08
N SER A 148 -19.65 8.04 13.32
CA SER A 148 -19.91 9.28 14.05
C SER A 148 -19.63 10.50 13.18
N VAL A 149 -20.67 11.29 12.95
CA VAL A 149 -20.58 12.63 12.38
C VAL A 149 -19.82 13.51 13.38
N VAL A 150 -18.49 13.49 13.30
CA VAL A 150 -17.69 14.64 13.71
C VAL A 150 -17.98 15.70 12.66
N LYS A 151 -18.99 16.49 13.00
CA LYS A 151 -19.49 17.68 12.32
C LYS A 151 -18.32 18.66 12.14
N LYS A 152 -17.47 18.44 11.15
CA LYS A 152 -16.57 19.48 10.65
C LYS A 152 -17.46 20.50 9.97
N ARG A 153 -17.75 21.57 10.72
CA ARG A 153 -18.33 22.82 10.23
C ARG A 153 -17.61 23.20 8.95
N ILE A 154 -18.27 23.01 7.81
CA ILE A 154 -17.99 23.74 6.59
C ILE A 154 -18.32 25.19 6.95
N TRP A 155 -17.31 25.94 7.38
CA TRP A 155 -17.37 27.39 7.29
C TRP A 155 -17.32 27.71 5.81
N THR A 156 -18.46 28.05 5.24
CA THR A 156 -18.54 28.93 4.07
C THR A 156 -17.87 30.25 4.45
N LEU A 157 -16.57 30.35 4.15
CA LEU A 157 -15.81 31.58 4.23
C LEU A 157 -15.64 32.08 2.80
N ASP A 158 -16.67 32.78 2.33
CA ASP A 158 -16.54 33.81 1.31
C ASP A 158 -15.69 34.94 1.88
N ALA A 159 -14.37 34.76 1.88
CA ALA A 159 -13.40 35.83 1.98
C ALA A 159 -12.02 35.29 1.53
N PRO A 160 -11.39 35.88 0.50
CA PRO A 160 -10.08 35.42 0.06
C PRO A 160 -9.02 35.86 1.08
N PRO A 161 -8.13 34.97 1.55
CA PRO A 161 -6.98 35.40 2.33
C PRO A 161 -6.02 36.17 1.43
N LYS A 162 -5.89 37.48 1.65
CA LYS A 162 -4.81 38.30 1.11
C LYS A 162 -3.48 37.66 1.51
N GLY A 163 -2.70 37.21 0.52
CA GLY A 163 -1.26 37.04 0.69
C GLY A 163 -0.63 35.69 0.33
N SER A 164 -1.33 34.70 -0.22
CA SER A 164 -0.65 33.53 -0.80
C SER A 164 -0.62 33.61 -2.32
N ARG A 165 0.58 33.75 -2.89
CA ARG A 165 0.86 33.48 -4.31
C ARG A 165 0.67 31.98 -4.56
N GLN A 166 -0.58 31.51 -4.59
CA GLN A 166 -0.89 30.21 -5.16
C GLN A 166 -0.95 30.38 -6.67
N ARG A 167 0.09 29.91 -7.37
CA ARG A 167 -0.05 29.64 -8.80
C ARG A 167 -1.07 28.50 -8.98
N PRO A 168 -1.90 28.55 -10.04
CA PRO A 168 -3.04 27.65 -10.18
C PRO A 168 -2.58 26.23 -10.54
N VAL A 169 -2.60 25.33 -9.57
CA VAL A 169 -2.32 23.89 -9.77
C VAL A 169 -3.32 23.24 -10.76
N VAL A 170 -4.49 23.85 -10.94
CA VAL A 170 -5.54 23.37 -11.87
C VAL A 170 -5.13 23.55 -13.34
N GLU A 171 -4.37 24.59 -13.69
CA GLU A 171 -3.92 24.82 -15.08
C GLU A 171 -2.80 23.85 -15.48
N VAL A 172 -1.88 23.56 -14.56
CA VAL A 172 -0.77 22.62 -14.80
C VAL A 172 -1.29 21.21 -15.14
N ASN A 173 -2.39 20.79 -14.50
CA ASN A 173 -3.02 19.49 -14.77
C ASN A 173 -3.81 19.46 -16.09
N ARG A 174 -4.36 20.58 -16.57
CA ARG A 174 -5.04 20.64 -17.88
C ARG A 174 -4.05 20.67 -19.03
N ALA A 175 -2.99 21.46 -18.90
CA ALA A 175 -1.90 21.52 -19.88
C ALA A 175 -1.19 20.16 -20.01
N SER A 176 -1.00 19.43 -18.90
CA SER A 176 -0.40 18.10 -18.94
C SER A 176 -1.31 17.07 -19.62
N VAL A 177 -2.62 17.11 -19.39
CA VAL A 177 -3.58 16.23 -20.08
C VAL A 177 -3.64 16.54 -21.57
N GLN A 178 -3.65 17.82 -21.96
CA GLN A 178 -3.62 18.23 -23.37
C GLN A 178 -2.34 17.74 -24.06
N SER A 179 -1.17 17.92 -23.43
CA SER A 179 0.10 17.41 -23.95
C SER A 179 0.10 15.88 -24.13
N LEU A 180 -0.49 15.13 -23.20
CA LEU A 180 -0.63 13.67 -23.35
C LEU A 180 -1.58 13.28 -24.49
N CYS A 181 -2.66 14.04 -24.71
CA CYS A 181 -3.57 13.82 -25.83
C CYS A 181 -2.88 14.07 -27.18
N GLU A 182 -2.07 15.12 -27.28
CA GLU A 182 -1.29 15.44 -28.49
C GLU A 182 -0.26 14.36 -28.80
N GLU A 183 0.52 13.94 -27.80
CA GLU A 183 1.49 12.86 -27.97
C GLU A 183 0.81 11.53 -28.34
N ARG A 184 -0.36 11.24 -27.78
CA ARG A 184 -1.14 10.06 -28.18
C ARG A 184 -1.60 10.14 -29.64
N ALA A 185 -2.06 11.30 -30.10
CA ALA A 185 -2.45 11.51 -31.50
C ALA A 185 -1.25 11.35 -32.45
N ARG A 186 -0.09 11.92 -32.07
CA ARG A 186 1.17 11.78 -32.81
C ARG A 186 1.62 10.32 -32.90
N LEU A 187 1.59 9.58 -31.79
CA LEU A 187 1.96 8.16 -31.80
C LEU A 187 0.97 7.32 -32.61
N SER A 188 -0.32 7.63 -32.53
CA SER A 188 -1.35 6.92 -33.31
C SER A 188 -1.17 7.11 -34.82
N THR A 189 -0.83 8.34 -35.25
CA THR A 189 -0.57 8.63 -36.67
C THR A 189 0.72 7.97 -37.15
N ALA A 190 1.79 8.00 -36.34
CA ALA A 190 3.03 7.30 -36.66
C ALA A 190 2.83 5.77 -36.78
N LEU A 191 2.01 5.18 -35.92
CA LEU A 191 1.66 3.76 -35.98
C LEU A 191 0.91 3.43 -37.28
N ALA A 192 -0.11 4.22 -37.64
CA ALA A 192 -0.84 4.04 -38.89
C ALA A 192 0.07 4.15 -40.13
N ALA A 193 1.04 5.07 -40.12
CA ALA A 193 2.02 5.19 -41.19
C ALA A 193 2.92 3.95 -41.29
N ALA A 194 3.44 3.47 -40.16
CA ALA A 194 4.26 2.26 -40.12
C ALA A 194 3.48 1.02 -40.60
N GLU A 195 2.20 0.89 -40.25
CA GLU A 195 1.34 -0.19 -40.75
C GLU A 195 1.14 -0.12 -42.27
N ALA A 196 0.98 1.08 -42.83
CA ALA A 196 0.88 1.27 -44.28
C ALA A 196 2.17 0.86 -45.00
N ASP A 197 3.34 1.20 -44.45
CA ASP A 197 4.63 0.79 -45.01
C ASP A 197 4.85 -0.73 -44.94
N ILE A 198 4.45 -1.38 -43.85
CA ILE A 198 4.46 -2.84 -43.75
C ILE A 198 3.59 -3.47 -44.84
N ARG A 199 2.41 -2.91 -45.13
CA ARG A 199 1.55 -3.41 -46.22
C ARG A 199 2.22 -3.28 -47.57
N ARG A 200 2.82 -2.12 -47.88
CA ARG A 200 3.57 -1.90 -49.13
C ARG A 200 4.72 -2.88 -49.28
N HIS A 201 5.49 -3.13 -48.22
CA HIS A 201 6.58 -4.10 -48.26
C HIS A 201 6.07 -5.53 -48.50
N ARG A 202 4.95 -5.92 -47.89
CA ARG A 202 4.33 -7.23 -48.14
C ARG A 202 3.86 -7.37 -49.59
N GLU A 203 3.27 -6.33 -50.16
CA GLU A 203 2.87 -6.31 -51.57
C GLU A 203 4.07 -6.41 -52.51
N ALA A 204 5.16 -5.69 -52.20
CA ALA A 204 6.40 -5.76 -52.97
C ALA A 204 7.03 -7.17 -52.93
N ILE A 205 7.05 -7.81 -51.75
CA ILE A 205 7.51 -9.21 -51.61
C ILE A 205 6.64 -10.15 -52.45
N ALA A 206 5.31 -10.04 -52.32
CA ALA A 206 4.39 -10.87 -53.10
C ALA A 206 4.57 -10.69 -54.62
N GLU A 207 4.86 -9.48 -55.08
CA GLU A 207 5.15 -9.20 -56.48
C GLU A 207 6.49 -9.81 -56.94
N ILE A 208 7.53 -9.75 -56.11
CA ILE A 208 8.81 -10.43 -56.38
C ILE A 208 8.57 -11.93 -56.50
N ASP A 209 7.81 -12.54 -55.58
CA ASP A 209 7.51 -13.96 -55.59
C ASP A 209 6.76 -14.38 -56.86
N ARG A 210 5.79 -13.57 -57.33
CA ARG A 210 5.11 -13.81 -58.62
C ARG A 210 6.08 -13.79 -59.79
N ARG A 211 7.01 -12.83 -59.84
CA ARG A 211 8.01 -12.73 -60.92
C ARG A 211 8.99 -13.90 -60.88
N LEU A 212 9.37 -14.37 -59.70
CA LEU A 212 10.20 -15.56 -59.56
C LEU A 212 9.45 -16.82 -60.03
N ALA A 213 8.17 -16.95 -59.70
CA ALA A 213 7.35 -18.07 -60.15
C ALA A 213 7.23 -18.11 -61.68
N THR A 214 6.93 -16.99 -62.34
CA THR A 214 6.83 -16.93 -63.81
C THR A 214 8.18 -17.17 -64.49
N ALA A 215 9.26 -16.58 -63.97
CA ALA A 215 10.61 -16.83 -64.48
C ALA A 215 11.05 -18.29 -64.34
N SER A 216 10.66 -18.96 -63.24
CA SER A 216 10.95 -20.38 -63.03
C SER A 216 10.14 -21.30 -63.97
N SER A 217 8.92 -20.91 -64.33
CA SER A 217 8.07 -21.63 -65.27
C SER A 217 8.55 -21.52 -66.71
N ASN A 218 9.10 -20.37 -67.13
CA ASN A 218 9.62 -20.17 -68.50
C ASN A 218 10.98 -20.85 -68.77
N ARG A 219 11.63 -21.38 -67.73
CA ARG A 219 12.95 -22.04 -67.84
C ARG A 219 12.87 -23.56 -67.97
N ARG A 220 11.67 -24.15 -67.88
CA ARG A 220 11.39 -25.56 -68.15
C ARG A 220 10.81 -25.70 -69.55
#